data_AF-A0A5N9C3V4-F1
#
_entry.id   AF-A0A5N9C3V4-F1
#
_cell.length_a   1.000
_cell.length_b   1.000
_cell.length_c   1.000
_cell.angle_alpha   90.00
_cell.angle_beta   90.00
_cell.angle_gamma   90.00
#
_symmetry.space_group_name_H-M   'P 1'
#
loop_
_entity.id
_entity.type
_entity.pdbx_description
1 polymer ?
#
loop_
_entity_poly.entity_id
_entity_poly.type
_entity_poly.pdbx_seq_one_letter_code
_entity_poly.pdbx_strand_id
1 'polypeptide(L)'
;MKTLIQVVILIPITLFVMNCSSSENHSNSSTSGTIITPSLEVEQYGDGGGKGPRVELPLMFWPAFEYKRLVRQGKGKIEHCFIKEINGTNIDIGTLVTFIEDATCFYTYIEMENGAPRNFHVGLMKIKINETGEIGWIWNNAVDISN
;
A
#
# COMPACT_ATOMS: atom_id res chain seq x y z
N MET A 1 -41.43 -36.25 54.51
CA MET A 1 -41.07 -37.66 54.82
C MET A 1 -40.78 -38.37 53.50
N LYS A 2 -39.70 -39.17 53.46
CA LYS A 2 -39.14 -39.94 52.31
C LYS A 2 -38.24 -39.13 51.37
N THR A 3 -36.94 -38.99 51.70
CA THR A 3 -35.78 -39.87 51.34
C THR A 3 -35.42 -39.78 49.85
N LEU A 4 -34.36 -39.06 49.47
CA LEU A 4 -32.92 -39.43 49.49
C LEU A 4 -32.51 -40.37 48.33
N ILE A 5 -31.47 -39.94 47.57
CA ILE A 5 -30.41 -40.77 46.93
C ILE A 5 -30.85 -41.43 45.59
N GLN A 6 -30.19 -41.37 44.43
CA GLN A 6 -28.79 -41.13 43.99
C GLN A 6 -28.80 -40.83 42.47
N VAL A 7 -28.24 -39.70 42.01
CA VAL A 7 -27.00 -39.57 41.19
C VAL A 7 -26.83 -40.55 40.02
N VAL A 8 -27.05 -40.07 38.79
CA VAL A 8 -26.23 -40.35 37.58
C VAL A 8 -26.30 -39.08 36.71
N ILE A 9 -25.43 -38.09 36.94
CA ILE A 9 -24.27 -37.79 36.08
C ILE A 9 -24.62 -37.85 34.59
N LEU A 10 -25.00 -36.70 34.01
CA LEU A 10 -24.66 -36.41 32.61
C LEU A 10 -23.99 -35.03 32.57
N ILE A 11 -22.68 -35.15 32.71
CA ILE A 11 -21.57 -34.23 32.52
C ILE A 11 -21.89 -32.96 31.71
N PRO A 12 -21.50 -31.77 32.20
CA PRO A 12 -21.51 -30.55 31.40
C PRO A 12 -20.41 -30.62 30.33
N ILE A 13 -20.79 -30.50 29.05
CA ILE A 13 -19.83 -30.33 27.94
C ILE A 13 -19.32 -28.89 27.98
N THR A 14 -18.41 -28.63 28.89
CA THR A 14 -17.50 -27.49 28.84
C THR A 14 -16.11 -28.02 29.12
N LEU A 15 -15.27 -28.05 28.07
CA LEU A 15 -13.82 -27.84 28.06
C LEU A 15 -13.36 -28.08 26.60
N PHE A 16 -12.99 -27.02 25.88
CA PHE A 16 -11.60 -26.58 25.70
C PHE A 16 -10.78 -27.57 24.87
N VAL A 17 -10.51 -27.28 23.59
CA VAL A 17 -9.24 -26.69 23.10
C VAL A 17 -9.16 -26.79 21.57
N MET A 18 -9.00 -25.65 20.91
CA MET A 18 -7.98 -25.37 19.88
C MET A 18 -8.36 -24.04 19.22
N ASN A 19 -8.18 -22.98 20.00
CA ASN A 19 -7.92 -21.67 19.43
C ASN A 19 -6.52 -21.78 18.79
N CYS A 20 -6.46 -22.08 17.49
CA CYS A 20 -5.24 -21.82 16.73
C CYS A 20 -5.19 -20.32 16.49
N SER A 21 -4.91 -19.56 17.55
CA SER A 21 -4.15 -18.35 17.39
C SER A 21 -2.75 -18.84 17.03
N SER A 22 -2.50 -19.01 15.73
CA SER A 22 -1.18 -18.74 15.21
C SER A 22 -0.93 -17.27 15.52
N SER A 23 -0.48 -17.01 16.75
CA SER A 23 0.32 -15.84 17.06
C SER A 23 1.59 -16.07 16.25
N GLU A 24 1.53 -15.72 14.96
CA GLU A 24 2.72 -15.31 14.26
C GLU A 24 3.30 -14.20 15.13
N ASN A 25 4.32 -14.56 15.90
CA ASN A 25 5.38 -13.65 16.23
C ASN A 25 6.02 -13.26 14.89
N HIS A 26 5.31 -12.45 14.12
CA HIS A 26 5.92 -11.57 13.16
C HIS A 26 6.80 -10.69 14.04
N SER A 27 8.09 -11.02 14.06
CA SER A 27 9.12 -10.06 14.41
C SER A 27 8.88 -8.88 13.49
N ASN A 28 8.10 -7.91 13.95
CA ASN A 28 7.88 -6.65 13.28
C ASN A 28 9.21 -5.89 13.31
N SER A 29 10.18 -6.32 12.51
CA SER A 29 11.19 -5.41 12.00
C SER A 29 10.43 -4.51 11.02
N SER A 30 9.71 -3.53 11.58
CA SER A 30 9.03 -2.50 10.82
C SER A 30 10.06 -1.88 9.89
N THR A 31 9.95 -2.17 8.60
CA THR A 31 10.93 -1.76 7.60
C THR A 31 10.89 -0.24 7.51
N SER A 32 11.94 0.40 7.98
CA SER A 32 12.03 1.87 8.03
C SER A 32 12.61 2.39 6.73
N GLY A 33 12.22 3.61 6.37
CA GLY A 33 12.74 4.29 5.20
C GLY A 33 12.68 5.80 5.32
N THR A 34 13.24 6.47 4.32
CA THR A 34 13.27 7.93 4.24
C THR A 34 12.67 8.38 2.92
N ILE A 35 11.86 9.45 2.96
CA ILE A 35 11.29 10.03 1.74
C ILE A 35 12.40 10.61 0.86
N ILE A 36 12.39 10.25 -0.42
CA ILE A 36 13.29 10.75 -1.46
C ILE A 36 12.47 11.28 -2.64
N THR A 37 13.11 12.01 -3.56
CA THR A 37 12.44 12.49 -4.78
C THR A 37 12.05 11.30 -5.68
N PRO A 38 10.75 11.07 -5.92
CA PRO A 38 10.30 10.00 -6.80
C PRO A 38 10.58 10.37 -8.26
N SER A 39 11.14 9.43 -9.02
CA SER A 39 11.41 9.64 -10.45
C SER A 39 11.26 8.36 -11.27
N LEU A 40 10.78 8.50 -12.49
CA LEU A 40 10.56 7.41 -13.43
C LEU A 40 11.39 7.61 -14.70
N GLU A 41 12.02 6.54 -15.17
CA GLU A 41 12.64 6.51 -16.50
C GLU A 41 11.54 6.34 -17.56
N VAL A 42 11.47 7.27 -18.51
CA VAL A 42 10.49 7.20 -19.59
C VAL A 42 11.10 6.43 -20.75
N GLU A 43 10.38 5.44 -21.27
CA GLU A 43 10.81 4.71 -22.48
C GLU A 43 10.86 5.68 -23.67
N GLN A 44 12.02 5.77 -24.34
CA GLN A 44 12.15 6.54 -25.56
C GLN A 44 11.68 5.69 -26.76
N TYR A 45 10.62 6.11 -27.44
CA TYR A 45 10.20 5.48 -28.69
C TYR A 45 11.16 5.89 -29.83
N GLY A 46 11.98 4.95 -30.29
CA GLY A 46 12.90 5.08 -31.43
C GLY A 46 13.77 3.83 -31.63
N ASP A 47 14.38 3.69 -32.82
CA ASP A 47 15.14 2.50 -33.29
C ASP A 47 16.36 2.09 -32.43
N GLY A 48 16.68 2.82 -31.35
CA GLY A 48 17.88 2.61 -30.54
C GLY A 48 17.68 1.87 -29.22
N GLY A 49 16.45 1.56 -28.79
CA GLY A 49 16.19 0.79 -27.55
C GLY A 49 16.86 1.35 -26.28
N GLY A 50 17.16 2.64 -26.25
CA GLY A 50 17.91 3.29 -25.19
C GLY A 50 17.04 3.67 -24.00
N LYS A 51 17.68 3.81 -22.83
CA LYS A 51 17.10 4.41 -21.62
C LYS A 51 16.73 5.86 -21.93
N GLY A 52 15.45 6.21 -21.80
CA GLY A 52 15.01 7.59 -22.02
C GLY A 52 15.22 8.47 -20.78
N PRO A 53 14.82 9.74 -20.85
CA PRO A 53 15.03 10.69 -19.76
C PRO A 53 14.28 10.26 -18.49
N ARG A 54 14.88 10.54 -17.32
CA ARG A 54 14.18 10.43 -16.04
C ARG A 54 13.34 11.68 -15.80
N VAL A 55 12.12 11.47 -15.32
CA VAL A 55 11.16 12.54 -15.02
C VAL A 55 10.76 12.40 -13.56
N GLU A 56 10.74 13.52 -12.85
CA GLU A 56 10.28 13.55 -11.45
C GLU A 56 8.76 13.42 -11.38
N LEU A 57 8.30 12.71 -10.35
CA LEU A 57 6.88 12.56 -10.02
C LEU A 57 6.51 13.58 -8.93
N PRO A 58 5.25 14.03 -8.86
CA PRO A 58 4.82 14.95 -7.80
C PRO A 58 4.93 14.26 -6.45
N LEU A 59 5.73 14.81 -5.53
CA LEU A 59 5.92 14.24 -4.19
C LEU A 59 4.72 14.60 -3.30
N MET A 60 3.76 13.69 -3.24
CA MET A 60 2.49 13.86 -2.53
C MET A 60 2.15 12.60 -1.74
N PHE A 61 1.42 12.78 -0.65
CA PHE A 61 0.91 11.73 0.22
C PHE A 61 -0.61 11.68 0.14
N TRP A 62 -1.18 10.52 -0.15
CA TRP A 62 -2.61 10.34 -0.33
C TRP A 62 -3.20 9.49 0.80
N PRO A 63 -4.33 9.90 1.42
CA PRO A 63 -4.97 9.09 2.45
C PRO A 63 -5.56 7.78 1.88
N ALA A 64 -5.95 7.79 0.61
CA ALA A 64 -6.53 6.64 -0.08
C ALA A 64 -6.42 6.79 -1.61
N PHE A 65 -6.64 5.68 -2.32
CA PHE A 65 -6.80 5.62 -3.77
C PHE A 65 -7.89 4.62 -4.15
N GLU A 66 -8.27 4.57 -5.43
CA GLU A 66 -9.24 3.61 -5.96
C GLU A 66 -8.60 2.66 -6.99
N TYR A 67 -8.88 1.36 -6.92
CA TYR A 67 -8.54 0.45 -8.01
C TYR A 67 -9.51 0.66 -9.19
N LYS A 68 -8.98 1.03 -10.36
CA LYS A 68 -9.78 1.20 -11.58
C LYS A 68 -9.21 0.43 -12.76
N ARG A 69 -10.08 -0.27 -13.47
CA ARG A 69 -9.75 -0.89 -14.77
C ARG A 69 -9.95 0.11 -15.90
N LEU A 70 -8.84 0.67 -16.40
CA LEU A 70 -8.84 1.65 -17.47
C LEU A 70 -8.24 1.06 -18.75
N VAL A 71 -8.69 1.56 -19.90
CA VAL A 71 -8.17 1.13 -21.20
C VAL A 71 -6.76 1.70 -21.39
N ARG A 72 -5.80 0.84 -21.71
CA ARG A 72 -4.48 1.22 -22.19
C ARG A 72 -4.38 0.90 -23.67
N GLN A 73 -3.96 1.89 -24.47
CA GLN A 73 -3.81 1.72 -25.92
C GLN A 73 -2.93 0.50 -26.22
N GLY A 74 -3.43 -0.38 -27.10
CA GLY A 74 -2.74 -1.61 -27.51
C GLY A 74 -2.66 -2.72 -26.47
N LYS A 75 -3.13 -2.53 -25.22
CA LYS A 75 -3.03 -3.54 -24.14
C LYS A 75 -4.36 -3.90 -23.45
N GLY A 76 -5.49 -3.36 -23.92
CA GLY A 76 -6.81 -3.63 -23.34
C GLY A 76 -7.04 -2.94 -22.00
N LYS A 77 -7.98 -3.44 -21.19
CA LYS A 77 -8.26 -2.88 -19.85
C LYS A 77 -7.28 -3.47 -18.83
N ILE A 78 -6.54 -2.61 -18.15
CA ILE A 78 -5.63 -3.01 -17.06
C ILE A 78 -5.99 -2.26 -15.77
N GLU A 79 -5.65 -2.86 -14.64
CA GLU A 79 -5.85 -2.26 -13.32
C GLU A 79 -4.86 -1.12 -13.08
N HIS A 80 -5.36 -0.01 -12.52
CA HIS A 80 -4.59 1.15 -12.11
C HIS A 80 -4.92 1.51 -10.67
N CYS A 81 -3.94 2.07 -9.96
CA CYS A 81 -4.22 2.94 -8.83
C CYS A 81 -4.70 4.28 -9.37
N PHE A 82 -5.94 4.63 -9.10
CA PHE A 82 -6.52 5.90 -9.48
C PHE A 82 -6.45 6.87 -8.30
N ILE A 83 -5.73 7.97 -8.49
CA ILE A 83 -5.56 9.04 -7.52
C ILE A 83 -5.94 10.38 -8.12
N LYS A 84 -6.28 11.34 -7.25
CA LYS A 84 -6.51 12.73 -7.61
C LYS A 84 -5.46 13.58 -6.92
N GLU A 85 -4.83 14.47 -7.68
CA GLU A 85 -3.79 15.36 -7.14
C GLU A 85 -4.32 16.19 -5.97
N ILE A 86 -5.54 16.73 -6.09
CA ILE A 86 -6.22 17.53 -5.06
C ILE A 86 -6.46 16.80 -3.73
N ASN A 87 -6.45 15.47 -3.72
CA ASN A 87 -6.61 14.67 -2.50
C ASN A 87 -5.28 14.39 -1.80
N GLY A 88 -4.16 14.78 -2.39
CA GLY A 88 -2.83 14.59 -1.81
C GLY A 88 -2.42 15.78 -0.95
N THR A 89 -1.55 15.51 0.02
CA THR A 89 -0.84 16.52 0.80
C THR A 89 0.64 16.49 0.49
N ASN A 90 1.32 17.62 0.60
CA ASN A 90 2.78 17.66 0.46
C ASN A 90 3.44 16.87 1.59
N ILE A 91 4.56 16.23 1.28
CA ILE A 91 5.44 15.56 2.24
C ILE A 91 6.89 15.93 1.94
N ASP A 92 7.68 16.17 2.98
CA ASP A 92 9.05 16.64 2.83
C ASP A 92 10.03 15.49 2.58
N ILE A 93 11.02 15.74 1.71
CA ILE A 93 12.19 14.87 1.55
C ILE A 93 12.91 14.75 2.89
N GLY A 94 13.38 13.54 3.23
CA GLY A 94 14.00 13.28 4.52
C GLY A 94 13.03 12.85 5.62
N THR A 95 11.71 12.91 5.38
CA THR A 95 10.71 12.41 6.34
C THR A 95 10.93 10.93 6.61
N LEU A 96 11.01 10.56 7.89
CA LEU A 96 11.16 9.18 8.31
C LEU A 96 9.81 8.47 8.30
N VAL A 97 9.78 7.29 7.68
CA VAL A 97 8.55 6.53 7.46
C VAL A 97 8.77 5.06 7.79
N THR A 98 7.66 4.38 8.05
CA THR A 98 7.61 2.93 8.19
C THR A 98 6.79 2.35 7.04
N PHE A 99 7.36 1.40 6.30
CA PHE A 99 6.65 0.64 5.28
C PHE A 99 5.55 -0.24 5.90
N ILE A 100 4.40 -0.33 5.22
CA ILE A 100 3.29 -1.19 5.62
C ILE A 100 3.01 -2.26 4.56
N GLU A 101 2.69 -1.85 3.33
CA GLU A 101 2.33 -2.75 2.23
C GLU A 101 2.47 -2.06 0.88
N ASP A 102 2.61 -2.84 -0.20
CA ASP A 102 2.51 -2.34 -1.57
C ASP A 102 1.06 -2.46 -2.09
N ALA A 103 0.65 -1.52 -2.92
CA ALA A 103 -0.57 -1.67 -3.71
C ALA A 103 -0.39 -2.76 -4.78
N THR A 104 -1.47 -3.41 -5.19
CA THR A 104 -1.42 -4.48 -6.21
C THR A 104 -1.30 -3.94 -7.64
N CYS A 105 -1.48 -2.63 -7.83
CA CYS A 105 -1.38 -1.99 -9.14
C CYS A 105 0.09 -1.75 -9.52
N PHE A 106 0.40 -1.91 -10.81
CA PHE A 106 1.71 -1.51 -11.37
C PHE A 106 1.65 -0.19 -12.15
N TYR A 107 0.45 0.32 -12.36
CA TYR A 107 0.19 1.55 -13.09
C TYR A 107 -0.62 2.48 -12.22
N THR A 108 -0.25 3.75 -12.21
CA THR A 108 -0.99 4.79 -11.51
C THR A 108 -1.53 5.77 -12.52
N TYR A 109 -2.82 6.08 -12.38
CA TYR A 109 -3.51 7.09 -13.14
C TYR A 109 -3.81 8.26 -12.21
N ILE A 110 -3.21 9.42 -12.48
CA ILE A 110 -3.44 10.63 -11.71
C ILE A 110 -4.31 11.61 -12.49
N GLU A 111 -5.41 12.04 -11.86
CA GLU A 111 -6.18 13.20 -12.28
C GLU A 111 -5.50 14.46 -11.71
N MET A 112 -4.80 15.21 -12.57
CA MET A 112 -4.11 16.43 -12.19
C MET A 112 -5.07 17.62 -12.16
N GLU A 113 -4.79 18.60 -11.30
CA GLU A 113 -5.62 19.80 -11.16
C GLU A 113 -5.50 20.71 -12.41
N ASN A 114 -4.32 20.75 -13.02
CA ASN A 114 -4.03 21.58 -14.19
C ASN A 114 -4.47 20.99 -15.54
N GLY A 115 -5.22 19.87 -15.53
CA GLY A 115 -5.82 19.31 -16.74
C GLY A 115 -5.48 17.83 -16.97
N ALA A 116 -5.02 17.50 -18.18
CA ALA A 116 -5.11 16.16 -18.73
C ALA A 116 -4.46 15.09 -17.81
N PRO A 117 -5.19 14.01 -17.46
CA PRO A 117 -4.69 12.99 -16.56
C PRO A 117 -3.43 12.31 -17.12
N ARG A 118 -2.53 11.92 -16.22
CA ARG A 118 -1.28 11.22 -16.56
C ARG A 118 -1.32 9.77 -16.11
N ASN A 119 -0.66 8.92 -16.88
CA ASN A 119 -0.49 7.51 -16.58
C ASN A 119 1.00 7.23 -16.37
N PHE A 120 1.35 6.68 -15.21
CA PHE A 120 2.71 6.36 -14.83
C PHE A 120 2.84 4.86 -14.57
N HIS A 121 3.91 4.24 -15.06
CA HIS A 121 4.23 2.83 -14.79
C HIS A 121 4.95 2.70 -13.45
N VAL A 122 4.26 3.07 -12.38
CA VAL A 122 4.73 3.06 -11.00
C VAL A 122 3.54 2.71 -10.10
N GLY A 123 3.78 1.90 -9.09
CA GLY A 123 2.76 1.52 -8.09
C GLY A 123 2.73 2.51 -6.93
N LEU A 124 1.84 2.23 -5.98
CA LEU A 124 1.78 2.94 -4.71
C LEU A 124 2.26 2.03 -3.57
N MET A 125 2.85 2.64 -2.56
CA MET A 125 3.29 2.03 -1.32
C MET A 125 2.55 2.69 -0.17
N LYS A 126 2.06 1.88 0.76
CA LYS A 126 1.48 2.35 2.00
C LYS A 126 2.55 2.51 3.05
N ILE A 127 2.55 3.67 3.68
CA ILE A 127 3.51 4.04 4.70
C ILE A 127 2.82 4.65 5.91
N LYS A 128 3.52 4.63 7.05
CA LYS A 128 3.21 5.44 8.22
C LYS A 128 4.29 6.50 8.39
N ILE A 129 3.91 7.77 8.52
CA ILE A 129 4.84 8.85 8.89
C ILE A 129 5.22 8.67 10.36
N ASN A 130 6.51 8.58 10.67
CA ASN A 130 6.95 8.21 12.02
C ASN A 130 6.65 9.30 13.06
N GLU A 131 6.75 10.58 12.67
CA GLU A 131 6.51 11.72 13.56
C GLU A 131 5.03 11.90 13.91
N THR A 132 4.15 11.93 12.90
CA THR A 132 2.71 12.22 13.08
C THR A 132 1.88 10.97 13.34
N GLY A 133 2.37 9.81 12.92
CA GLY A 133 1.64 8.55 12.93
C GLY A 133 0.59 8.41 11.83
N GLU A 134 0.49 9.38 10.92
CA GLU A 134 -0.43 9.35 9.78
C GLU A 134 -0.10 8.19 8.84
N ILE A 135 -1.15 7.56 8.31
CA ILE A 135 -1.05 6.40 7.40
C ILE A 135 -1.69 6.77 6.06
N GLY A 136 -1.00 6.45 4.98
CA GLY A 136 -1.45 6.76 3.64
C GLY A 136 -0.52 6.15 2.59
N TRP A 137 -0.65 6.63 1.37
CA TRP A 137 -0.05 6.08 0.18
C TRP A 137 0.86 7.10 -0.48
N ILE A 138 1.99 6.63 -1.01
CA ILE A 138 2.96 7.40 -1.76
C ILE A 138 3.44 6.56 -2.94
N TRP A 139 4.17 7.15 -3.90
CA TRP A 139 4.82 6.37 -4.95
C TRP A 139 5.76 5.31 -4.36
N ASN A 140 5.74 4.09 -4.90
CA ASN A 140 6.57 3.02 -4.36
C ASN A 140 8.09 3.23 -4.55
N ASN A 141 8.48 4.20 -5.38
CA ASN A 141 9.86 4.65 -5.57
C ASN A 141 10.18 5.99 -4.86
N ALA A 142 9.29 6.47 -3.98
CA ALA A 142 9.51 7.67 -3.17
C ALA A 142 10.16 7.38 -1.80
N VAL A 143 10.43 6.12 -1.48
CA VAL A 143 10.98 5.71 -0.18
C VAL A 143 12.28 4.96 -0.41
N ASP A 144 13.35 5.47 0.17
CA ASP A 144 14.61 4.74 0.31
C ASP A 144 14.53 3.87 1.56
N ILE A 145 14.34 2.56 1.36
CA ILE A 145 14.23 1.59 2.44
C ILE A 145 15.64 1.24 2.92
N SER A 146 15.93 1.58 4.18
CA SER A 146 17.15 1.13 4.83
C SER A 146 16.98 -0.33 5.24
N ASN A 147 17.75 -1.22 4.58
CA ASN A 147 17.81 -2.65 4.89
C ASN A 147 18.89 -2.95 5.93
#